data_AF-A0A2M9KRW2-F1
#
_entry.id   AF-A0A2M9KRW2-F1
#
_cell.length_a   1.000
_cell.length_b   1.000
_cell.length_c   1.000
_cell.angle_alpha   90.00
_cell.angle_beta   90.00
_cell.angle_gamma   90.00
#
_symmetry.space_group_name_H-M   'P 1'
#
loop_
_entity.id
_entity.type
_entity.pdbx_description
1 polymer ?
#
loop_
_entity_poly.entity_id
_entity_poly.type
_entity_poly.pdbx_seq_one_letter_code
_entity_poly.pdbx_strand_id
1 'polypeptide(L)'
;MDHDDLPLCLLPDEVTLLLAELAAPPRLVAHLRLVHDVAVRLVDRAAAHCPALEFDRAAVLFGAATHDIGKAVHRAELSAPGSAHEPAGRELLLTAGVAPRLARFAAGHATWGPDTGVEDLLVSLADQAWKNKRVPVLEDLLVTALVRAGGGERWEAFLVLDELLAAIGDGAEERLAYQALLPTS
;
A
#
# COMPACT_ATOMS: atom_id res chain seq x y z
N MET A 1 -2.75 -12.95 27.03
CA MET A 1 -2.21 -11.95 26.09
C MET A 1 -3.31 -11.74 25.10
N ASP A 2 -3.97 -10.59 25.16
CA ASP A 2 -5.06 -10.24 24.25
C ASP A 2 -4.52 -10.22 22.82
N HIS A 3 -5.18 -10.98 21.93
CA HIS A 3 -4.85 -11.08 20.51
C HIS A 3 -5.43 -9.91 19.70
N ASP A 4 -5.74 -8.77 20.33
CA ASP A 4 -6.77 -7.87 19.80
C ASP A 4 -6.31 -6.50 19.32
N ASP A 5 -5.02 -6.17 19.28
CA ASP A 5 -4.59 -5.10 18.36
C ASP A 5 -3.12 -5.22 18.00
N LEU A 6 -2.85 -5.49 16.72
CA LEU A 6 -1.54 -5.24 16.14
C LEU A 6 -1.23 -3.74 16.29
N PRO A 7 0.00 -3.34 16.67
CA PRO A 7 0.39 -1.95 16.83
C PRO A 7 0.57 -1.28 15.46
N LEU A 8 -0.53 -1.12 14.73
CA LEU A 8 -0.56 -0.56 13.37
C LEU A 8 -0.76 0.95 13.41
N CYS A 9 -0.11 1.65 12.48
CA CYS A 9 -0.37 3.06 12.22
C CYS A 9 -1.88 3.31 12.02
N LEU A 10 -2.36 4.47 12.47
CA LEU A 10 -3.72 4.91 12.19
C LEU A 10 -3.82 5.37 10.73
N LEU A 11 -4.97 5.11 10.11
CA LEU A 11 -5.27 5.70 8.81
C LEU A 11 -5.45 7.23 8.97
N PRO A 12 -5.19 8.02 7.92
CA PRO A 12 -5.54 9.44 7.92
C PRO A 12 -7.03 9.65 8.26
N ASP A 13 -7.34 10.71 9.01
CA ASP A 13 -8.71 10.99 9.48
C ASP A 13 -9.70 11.10 8.31
N GLU A 14 -9.31 11.79 7.24
CA GLU A 14 -10.08 11.92 6.00
C GLU A 14 -10.42 10.57 5.35
N VAL A 15 -9.50 9.60 5.39
CA VAL A 15 -9.72 8.26 4.85
C VAL A 15 -10.65 7.47 5.77
N THR A 16 -10.47 7.60 7.08
CA THR A 16 -11.34 6.96 8.08
C THR A 16 -12.79 7.43 7.95
N LEU A 17 -13.00 8.74 7.79
CA LEU A 17 -14.32 9.32 7.55
C LEU A 17 -14.94 8.80 6.25
N LEU A 18 -14.17 8.78 5.16
CA LEU A 18 -14.66 8.29 3.87
C LEU A 18 -15.04 6.80 3.93
N LEU A 19 -14.23 5.96 4.59
CA LEU A 19 -14.54 4.54 4.78
C LEU A 19 -15.81 4.34 5.61
N ALA A 20 -16.04 5.18 6.63
CA ALA A 20 -17.26 5.15 7.41
C ALA A 20 -18.50 5.56 6.58
N GLU A 21 -18.39 6.61 5.77
CA GLU A 21 -19.46 7.05 4.85
C GLU A 21 -19.84 5.98 3.83
N LEU A 22 -18.85 5.23 3.34
CA LEU A 22 -19.05 4.11 2.41
C LEU A 22 -19.54 2.82 3.09
N ALA A 23 -19.70 2.83 4.41
CA ALA A 23 -19.95 1.63 5.22
C ALA A 23 -19.00 0.48 4.84
N ALA A 24 -17.70 0.81 4.73
CA ALA A 24 -16.67 -0.13 4.32
C ALA A 24 -16.64 -1.34 5.28
N PRO A 25 -16.60 -2.58 4.75
CA PRO A 25 -16.54 -3.78 5.59
C PRO A 25 -15.31 -3.76 6.52
N PRO A 26 -15.40 -4.27 7.76
CA PRO A 26 -14.27 -4.28 8.69
C PRO A 26 -13.00 -4.92 8.12
N ARG A 27 -13.14 -5.98 7.31
CA ARG A 27 -11.99 -6.60 6.62
C ARG A 27 -11.28 -5.66 5.66
N LEU A 28 -12.02 -4.80 4.94
CA LEU A 28 -11.43 -3.79 4.07
C LEU A 28 -10.68 -2.73 4.89
N VAL A 29 -11.27 -2.23 5.97
CA VAL A 29 -10.64 -1.22 6.82
C VAL A 29 -9.32 -1.76 7.40
N ALA A 30 -9.31 -3.00 7.88
CA ALA A 30 -8.09 -3.65 8.35
C ALA A 30 -7.06 -3.86 7.25
N HIS A 31 -7.47 -4.30 6.05
CA HIS A 31 -6.57 -4.41 4.90
C HIS A 31 -5.86 -3.08 4.62
N LEU A 32 -6.62 -1.99 4.50
CA LEU A 32 -6.07 -0.68 4.20
C LEU A 32 -5.13 -0.19 5.31
N ARG A 33 -5.45 -0.46 6.58
CA ARG A 33 -4.59 -0.14 7.73
C ARG A 33 -3.27 -0.93 7.72
N LEU A 34 -3.32 -2.22 7.39
CA LEU A 34 -2.14 -3.08 7.27
C LEU A 34 -1.22 -2.61 6.13
N VAL A 35 -1.78 -2.30 4.96
CA VAL A 35 -1.01 -1.79 3.82
C VAL A 35 -0.45 -0.41 4.10
N HIS A 36 -1.22 0.47 4.74
CA HIS A 36 -0.76 1.80 5.15
C HIS A 36 0.42 1.72 6.14
N ASP A 37 0.36 0.84 7.14
CA ASP A 37 1.46 0.63 8.09
C ASP A 37 2.76 0.19 7.38
N VAL A 38 2.65 -0.74 6.43
CA VAL A 38 3.79 -1.15 5.60
C VAL A 38 4.29 0.00 4.73
N ALA A 39 3.39 0.81 4.16
CA ALA A 39 3.77 1.98 3.39
C ALA A 39 4.56 2.99 4.23
N VAL A 40 4.19 3.23 5.50
CA VAL A 40 4.96 4.06 6.44
C VAL A 40 6.39 3.54 6.57
N ARG A 41 6.57 2.24 6.80
CA ARG A 41 7.90 1.62 6.90
C ARG A 41 8.70 1.75 5.60
N LEU A 42 8.06 1.55 4.45
CA LEU A 42 8.70 1.68 3.14
C LEU A 42 9.17 3.12 2.87
N VAL A 43 8.30 4.12 3.06
CA VAL A 43 8.65 5.52 2.80
C VAL A 43 9.74 6.03 3.74
N ASP A 44 9.69 5.65 5.01
CA ASP A 44 10.68 6.07 5.99
C ASP A 44 12.05 5.46 5.69
N ARG A 45 12.09 4.17 5.32
CA ARG A 45 13.34 3.51 4.92
C ARG A 45 13.89 4.06 3.60
N ALA A 46 13.03 4.32 2.62
CA ALA A 46 13.44 4.90 1.34
C ALA A 46 14.05 6.30 1.53
N ALA A 47 13.38 7.17 2.30
CA ALA A 47 13.87 8.52 2.59
C ALA A 47 15.17 8.51 3.41
N ALA A 48 15.32 7.59 4.36
CA ALA A 48 16.55 7.46 5.13
C ALA A 48 17.72 6.92 4.30
N HIS A 49 17.48 5.96 3.41
CA HIS A 49 18.52 5.35 2.57
C HIS A 49 18.93 6.25 1.41
N CYS A 50 17.96 6.89 0.75
CA CYS A 50 18.20 7.75 -0.41
C CYS A 50 17.50 9.10 -0.21
N PRO A 51 18.12 10.05 0.52
CA PRO A 51 17.56 11.39 0.73
C PRO A 51 17.35 12.19 -0.57
N ALA A 52 18.03 11.80 -1.65
CA ALA A 52 17.89 12.40 -2.97
C ALA A 52 16.67 11.87 -3.75
N LEU A 53 16.00 10.81 -3.27
CA LEU A 53 14.76 10.33 -3.85
C LEU A 53 13.62 11.29 -3.49
N GLU A 54 13.24 12.13 -4.44
CA GLU A 54 12.09 13.01 -4.31
C GLU A 54 10.79 12.24 -4.60
N PHE A 55 9.87 12.26 -3.64
CA PHE A 55 8.52 11.72 -3.79
C PHE A 55 7.56 12.40 -2.81
N ASP A 56 6.27 12.42 -3.15
CA ASP A 56 5.24 12.92 -2.24
C ASP A 56 4.88 11.84 -1.21
N ARG A 57 5.50 11.91 -0.02
CA ARG A 57 5.23 10.98 1.10
C ARG A 57 3.74 10.94 1.47
N ALA A 58 3.07 12.08 1.48
CA ALA A 58 1.65 12.14 1.84
C ALA A 58 0.79 11.42 0.78
N ALA A 59 1.14 11.59 -0.50
CA ALA A 59 0.47 10.89 -1.58
C ALA A 59 0.63 9.36 -1.50
N VAL A 60 1.82 8.85 -1.16
CA VAL A 60 2.04 7.40 -0.98
C VAL A 60 1.19 6.86 0.17
N LEU A 61 1.20 7.54 1.31
CA LEU A 61 0.45 7.11 2.49
C LEU A 61 -1.07 7.15 2.27
N PHE A 62 -1.56 8.18 1.58
CA PHE A 62 -2.95 8.25 1.13
C PHE A 62 -3.27 7.12 0.15
N GLY A 63 -2.42 6.92 -0.86
CA GLY A 63 -2.59 5.87 -1.87
C GLY A 63 -2.70 4.49 -1.24
N ALA A 64 -1.78 4.13 -0.33
CA ALA A 64 -1.82 2.88 0.42
C ALA A 64 -3.11 2.73 1.26
N ALA A 65 -3.54 3.82 1.91
CA ALA A 65 -4.75 3.86 2.72
C ALA A 65 -6.05 3.79 1.91
N THR A 66 -6.02 3.99 0.58
CA THR A 66 -7.22 4.02 -0.26
C THR A 66 -7.20 3.11 -1.48
N HIS A 67 -6.10 2.42 -1.78
CA HIS A 67 -5.93 1.71 -3.06
C HIS A 67 -7.06 0.70 -3.36
N ASP A 68 -7.57 0.06 -2.32
CA ASP A 68 -8.61 -0.96 -2.42
C ASP A 68 -10.02 -0.45 -2.08
N ILE A 69 -10.22 0.87 -1.98
CA ILE A 69 -11.47 1.47 -1.50
C ILE A 69 -12.70 1.05 -2.33
N GLY A 70 -12.53 0.72 -3.60
CA GLY A 70 -13.60 0.20 -4.45
C GLY A 70 -14.20 -1.12 -3.96
N LYS A 71 -13.51 -1.87 -3.10
CA LYS A 71 -14.03 -3.08 -2.45
C LYS A 71 -15.14 -2.78 -1.43
N ALA A 72 -15.36 -1.51 -1.07
CA ALA A 72 -16.55 -1.11 -0.32
C ALA A 72 -17.84 -1.34 -1.13
N VAL A 73 -17.74 -1.20 -2.47
CA VAL A 73 -18.82 -1.46 -3.44
C VAL A 73 -18.73 -2.90 -3.96
N HIS A 74 -17.56 -3.33 -4.40
CA HIS A 74 -17.32 -4.67 -4.96
C HIS A 74 -16.90 -5.68 -3.88
N ARG A 75 -17.73 -5.84 -2.85
CA ARG A 75 -17.39 -6.62 -1.63
C ARG A 75 -17.01 -8.06 -1.87
N ALA A 76 -17.50 -8.70 -2.94
CA ALA A 76 -17.12 -10.06 -3.30
C ALA A 76 -15.60 -10.20 -3.52
N GLU A 77 -14.94 -9.13 -3.97
CA GLU A 77 -13.49 -9.08 -4.23
C GLU A 77 -12.65 -9.00 -2.94
N LEU A 78 -13.28 -8.96 -1.75
CA LEU A 78 -12.59 -9.16 -0.47
C LEU A 78 -12.25 -10.63 -0.18
N SER A 79 -12.84 -11.56 -0.93
CA SER A 79 -12.65 -13.01 -0.74
C SER A 79 -12.48 -13.79 -2.04
N ALA A 80 -12.75 -13.17 -3.19
CA ALA A 80 -12.60 -13.76 -4.51
C ALA A 80 -11.69 -12.88 -5.37
N PRO A 81 -11.04 -13.46 -6.40
CA PRO A 81 -10.33 -12.66 -7.40
C PRO A 81 -11.27 -11.67 -8.10
N GLY A 82 -10.74 -10.51 -8.48
CA GLY A 82 -11.45 -9.49 -9.24
C GLY A 82 -10.65 -8.20 -9.34
N SER A 83 -11.08 -7.32 -10.24
CA SER A 83 -10.47 -6.01 -10.47
C SER A 83 -11.52 -4.92 -10.69
N ALA A 84 -12.81 -5.19 -10.46
CA ALA A 84 -13.86 -4.18 -10.60
C ALA A 84 -13.71 -3.07 -9.55
N HIS A 85 -13.11 -3.37 -8.39
CA HIS A 85 -12.77 -2.37 -7.39
C HIS A 85 -11.81 -1.28 -7.89
N GLU A 86 -10.98 -1.55 -8.89
CA GLU A 86 -9.97 -0.60 -9.36
C GLU A 86 -10.60 0.66 -9.99
N PRO A 87 -11.40 0.56 -11.08
CA PRO A 87 -12.07 1.73 -11.65
C PRO A 87 -13.12 2.31 -10.68
N ALA A 88 -13.83 1.47 -9.93
CA ALA A 88 -14.83 1.93 -8.97
C ALA A 88 -14.20 2.74 -7.82
N GLY A 89 -13.07 2.28 -7.28
CA GLY A 89 -12.36 2.97 -6.21
C GLY A 89 -11.87 4.34 -6.64
N ARG A 90 -11.34 4.45 -7.86
CA ARG A 90 -10.98 5.75 -8.44
C ARG A 90 -12.19 6.68 -8.58
N GLU A 91 -13.32 6.17 -9.07
CA GLU A 91 -14.54 6.96 -9.22
C GLU A 91 -15.11 7.43 -7.87
N LEU A 92 -15.09 6.58 -6.84
CA LEU A 92 -15.48 6.94 -5.48
C LEU A 92 -14.65 8.10 -4.94
N LEU A 93 -13.32 8.01 -5.06
CA LEU A 93 -12.41 9.07 -4.61
C LEU A 93 -12.65 10.39 -5.35
N LEU A 94 -12.79 10.33 -6.68
CA LEU A 94 -13.07 11.53 -7.48
C LEU A 94 -14.40 12.18 -7.10
N THR A 95 -15.43 11.37 -6.87
CA THR A 95 -16.76 11.85 -6.45
C THR A 95 -16.71 12.49 -5.07
N ALA A 96 -15.87 11.98 -4.17
CA ALA A 96 -15.58 12.57 -2.86
C ALA A 96 -14.70 13.83 -2.92
N GLY A 97 -14.35 14.32 -4.11
CA GLY A 97 -13.54 15.54 -4.31
C GLY A 97 -12.04 15.33 -4.17
N VAL A 98 -11.57 14.08 -4.09
CA VAL A 98 -10.14 13.76 -4.06
C VAL A 98 -9.50 14.11 -5.41
N ALA A 99 -8.35 14.77 -5.38
CA ALA A 99 -7.66 15.18 -6.59
C ALA A 99 -7.32 13.96 -7.49
N PRO A 100 -7.42 14.07 -8.83
CA PRO A 100 -7.14 12.95 -9.74
C PRO A 100 -5.76 12.31 -9.56
N ARG A 101 -4.76 13.12 -9.17
CA ARG A 101 -3.41 12.62 -8.87
C ARG A 101 -3.42 11.62 -7.72
N LEU A 102 -4.25 11.78 -6.69
CA LEU A 102 -4.33 10.85 -5.57
C LEU A 102 -5.26 9.67 -5.89
N ALA A 103 -6.39 9.95 -6.54
CA ALA A 103 -7.36 8.91 -6.91
C ALA A 103 -6.79 7.84 -7.86
N ARG A 104 -5.68 8.14 -8.57
CA ARG A 104 -5.01 7.20 -9.48
C ARG A 104 -4.57 5.91 -8.78
N PHE A 105 -4.15 5.98 -7.52
CA PHE A 105 -3.62 4.82 -6.79
C PHE A 105 -4.65 3.70 -6.68
N ALA A 106 -5.95 4.04 -6.58
CA ALA A 106 -7.02 3.06 -6.52
C ALA A 106 -7.13 2.22 -7.80
N ALA A 107 -6.78 2.78 -8.96
CA ALA A 107 -6.84 2.06 -10.23
C ALA A 107 -5.48 1.51 -10.71
N GLY A 108 -4.36 2.02 -10.19
CA GLY A 108 -3.02 1.75 -10.72
C GLY A 108 -2.19 0.75 -9.93
N HIS A 109 -2.53 0.44 -8.68
CA HIS A 109 -1.66 -0.28 -7.74
C HIS A 109 -1.32 -1.73 -8.16
N ALA A 110 -2.07 -2.33 -9.08
CA ALA A 110 -1.83 -3.68 -9.59
C ALA A 110 -1.00 -3.71 -10.90
N THR A 111 -0.66 -2.55 -11.47
CA THR A 111 0.05 -2.43 -12.75
C THR A 111 1.27 -1.51 -12.62
N TRP A 112 2.44 -2.00 -12.99
CA TRP A 112 3.69 -1.25 -12.95
C TRP A 112 4.60 -1.58 -14.13
N GLY A 113 5.51 -0.66 -14.43
CA GLY A 113 6.53 -0.80 -15.46
C GLY A 113 7.65 0.23 -15.31
N PRO A 114 8.59 0.29 -16.27
CA PRO A 114 9.76 1.19 -16.21
C PRO A 114 9.41 2.67 -16.07
N ASP A 115 8.25 3.09 -16.57
CA ASP A 115 7.78 4.49 -16.53
C ASP A 115 6.87 4.79 -15.34
N THR A 116 6.61 3.81 -14.46
CA THR A 116 5.77 4.00 -13.27
C THR A 116 6.48 4.91 -12.26
N GLY A 117 5.76 5.92 -11.78
CA GLY A 117 6.25 6.85 -10.77
C GLY A 117 6.60 6.14 -9.46
N VAL A 118 7.57 6.68 -8.72
CA VAL A 118 8.05 6.03 -7.49
C VAL A 118 6.96 5.93 -6.43
N GLU A 119 6.05 6.90 -6.35
CA GLU A 119 4.91 6.82 -5.44
C GLU A 119 4.02 5.61 -5.72
N ASP A 120 3.74 5.35 -7.00
CA ASP A 120 2.93 4.21 -7.45
C ASP A 120 3.66 2.88 -7.20
N LEU A 121 5.00 2.85 -7.35
CA LEU A 121 5.82 1.69 -7.00
C LEU A 121 5.78 1.41 -5.48
N LEU A 122 5.87 2.45 -4.65
CA LEU A 122 5.84 2.31 -3.18
C LEU A 122 4.47 1.82 -2.69
N VAL A 123 3.36 2.34 -3.25
CA VAL A 123 2.00 1.87 -2.95
C VAL A 123 1.83 0.41 -3.38
N SER A 124 2.21 0.09 -4.62
CA SER A 124 2.15 -1.28 -5.14
C SER A 124 2.96 -2.24 -4.27
N LEU A 125 4.17 -1.84 -3.87
CA LEU A 125 5.06 -2.68 -3.07
C LEU A 125 4.49 -2.90 -1.66
N ALA A 126 3.87 -1.90 -1.06
CA ALA A 126 3.21 -2.05 0.24
C ALA A 126 2.09 -3.11 0.19
N ASP A 127 1.26 -3.10 -0.86
CA ASP A 127 0.17 -4.07 -1.04
C ASP A 127 0.69 -5.50 -1.30
N GLN A 128 1.88 -5.67 -1.86
CA GLN A 128 2.47 -7.01 -1.98
C GLN A 128 3.16 -7.43 -0.66
N ALA A 129 3.93 -6.54 -0.06
CA ALA A 129 4.81 -6.85 1.06
C ALA A 129 4.06 -7.13 2.37
N TRP A 130 2.87 -6.57 2.60
CA TRP A 130 2.14 -6.78 3.88
C TRP A 130 1.86 -8.25 4.18
N LYS A 131 1.66 -9.08 3.15
CA LYS A 131 1.45 -10.53 3.26
C LYS A 131 2.70 -11.35 2.93
N ASN A 132 3.88 -10.73 3.01
CA ASN A 132 5.17 -11.32 2.64
C ASN A 132 5.24 -11.79 1.16
N LYS A 133 4.48 -11.16 0.25
CA LYS A 133 4.59 -11.48 -1.17
C LYS A 133 5.74 -10.68 -1.78
N ARG A 134 6.80 -11.41 -2.16
CA ARG A 134 7.94 -10.87 -2.93
C ARG A 134 7.59 -10.79 -4.41
N VAL A 135 7.95 -9.68 -5.05
CA VAL A 135 7.68 -9.43 -6.47
C VAL A 135 8.94 -8.88 -7.11
N PRO A 136 9.84 -9.74 -7.61
CA PRO A 136 11.16 -9.32 -8.07
C PRO A 136 11.15 -8.19 -9.10
N VAL A 137 10.19 -8.20 -10.03
CA VAL A 137 10.07 -7.13 -11.04
C VAL A 137 9.74 -5.77 -10.41
N LEU A 138 8.86 -5.73 -9.42
CA LEU A 138 8.49 -4.50 -8.72
C LEU A 138 9.63 -4.00 -7.83
N GLU A 139 10.30 -4.92 -7.13
CA GLU A 139 11.48 -4.64 -6.33
C GLU A 139 12.62 -4.07 -7.20
N ASP A 140 12.84 -4.64 -8.38
CA ASP A 140 13.84 -4.21 -9.37
C ASP A 140 13.59 -2.78 -9.89
N LEU A 141 12.32 -2.42 -10.11
CA LEU A 141 11.91 -1.07 -10.50
C LEU A 141 12.21 -0.06 -9.39
N LEU A 142 11.89 -0.38 -8.13
CA LEU A 142 12.17 0.51 -7.01
C LEU A 142 13.67 0.67 -6.76
N VAL A 143 14.45 -0.42 -6.85
CA VAL A 143 15.93 -0.37 -6.79
C VAL A 143 16.48 0.54 -7.89
N THR A 144 15.94 0.43 -9.11
CA THR A 144 16.34 1.30 -10.23
C THR A 144 16.03 2.77 -9.95
N ALA A 145 14.86 3.07 -9.37
CA ALA A 145 14.49 4.44 -8.98
C ALA A 145 15.43 5.00 -7.89
N LEU A 146 15.76 4.20 -6.87
CA LEU A 146 16.68 4.58 -5.80
C LEU A 146 18.08 4.91 -6.33
N VAL A 147 18.65 4.01 -7.16
CA VAL A 147 19.98 4.21 -7.78
C VAL A 147 19.98 5.41 -8.71
N ARG A 148 18.90 5.62 -9.47
CA ARG A 148 18.79 6.78 -10.37
C ARG A 148 18.79 8.11 -9.60
N ALA A 149 18.16 8.15 -8.43
CA ALA A 149 18.06 9.37 -7.62
C ALA A 149 19.33 9.64 -6.79
N GLY A 150 19.85 8.63 -6.10
CA GLY A 150 20.98 8.78 -5.17
C GLY A 150 22.35 8.45 -5.75
N GLY A 151 22.41 7.81 -6.91
CA GLY A 151 23.60 7.11 -7.38
C GLY A 151 23.84 5.81 -6.60
N GLY A 152 25.09 5.37 -6.55
CA GLY A 152 25.50 4.17 -5.82
C GLY A 152 25.36 2.87 -6.60
N GLU A 153 25.73 1.77 -5.95
CA GLU A 153 25.72 0.46 -6.56
C GLU A 153 24.36 -0.22 -6.42
N ARG A 154 23.90 -0.87 -7.49
CA ARG A 154 22.59 -1.55 -7.52
C ARG A 154 22.41 -2.57 -6.39
N TRP A 155 23.48 -3.30 -6.07
CA TRP A 155 23.44 -4.34 -5.05
C TRP A 155 23.25 -3.77 -3.64
N GLU A 156 23.73 -2.56 -3.35
CA GLU A 156 23.54 -1.91 -2.04
C GLU A 156 22.07 -1.54 -1.84
N ALA A 157 21.46 -0.89 -2.84
CA ALA A 157 20.04 -0.54 -2.81
C ALA A 157 19.14 -1.80 -2.73
N PHE A 158 19.53 -2.87 -3.43
CA PHE A 158 18.83 -4.15 -3.34
C PHE A 158 18.91 -4.76 -1.93
N LEU A 159 20.10 -4.84 -1.32
CA LEU A 159 20.25 -5.38 0.03
C LEU A 159 19.42 -4.60 1.05
N VAL A 160 19.42 -3.27 0.96
CA VAL A 160 18.62 -2.42 1.85
C VAL A 160 17.12 -2.69 1.71
N LEU A 161 16.65 -2.88 0.48
CA LEU A 161 15.26 -3.23 0.23
C LEU A 161 14.93 -4.66 0.69
N ASP A 162 15.82 -5.62 0.44
CA ASP A 162 15.65 -7.02 0.83
C ASP A 162 15.57 -7.19 2.35
N GLU A 163 16.47 -6.55 3.10
CA GLU A 163 16.45 -6.52 4.56
C GLU A 163 15.13 -5.94 5.10
N LEU A 164 14.65 -4.85 4.49
CA LEU A 164 13.39 -4.23 4.88
C LEU A 164 12.20 -5.16 4.60
N LEU A 165 12.15 -5.77 3.42
CA LEU A 165 11.07 -6.67 3.04
C LEU A 165 11.09 -7.96 3.86
N ALA A 166 12.26 -8.48 4.23
CA ALA A 166 12.40 -9.59 5.17
C ALA A 166 11.83 -9.22 6.55
N ALA A 167 12.25 -8.07 7.11
CA ALA A 167 11.74 -7.58 8.39
C ALA A 167 10.25 -7.21 8.37
N ILE A 168 9.67 -6.88 7.20
CA ILE A 168 8.22 -6.76 7.04
C ILE A 168 7.61 -8.17 7.07
N GLY A 169 8.17 -9.09 6.28
CA GLY A 169 7.71 -10.47 6.13
C GLY A 169 7.60 -11.26 7.43
N ASP A 170 8.48 -11.01 8.40
CA ASP A 170 8.49 -11.68 9.70
C ASP A 170 7.17 -11.56 10.47
N GLY A 171 6.38 -10.51 10.24
CA GLY A 171 5.07 -10.30 10.89
C GLY A 171 3.86 -10.61 9.99
N ALA A 172 4.05 -11.28 8.86
CA ALA A 172 2.98 -11.46 7.88
C ALA A 172 1.91 -12.47 8.31
N GLU A 173 2.30 -13.52 9.05
CA GLU A 173 1.35 -14.52 9.54
C GLU A 173 0.36 -13.91 10.53
N GLU A 174 0.84 -13.07 11.45
CA GLU A 174 -0.01 -12.36 12.41
C GLU A 174 -0.94 -11.36 11.72
N ARG A 175 -0.43 -10.63 10.71
CA ARG A 175 -1.25 -9.70 9.90
C ARG A 175 -2.36 -10.43 9.13
N LEU A 176 -2.04 -11.58 8.55
CA LEU A 176 -3.02 -12.43 7.86
C LEU A 176 -4.06 -12.98 8.82
N ALA A 177 -3.64 -13.47 10.00
CA ALA A 177 -4.54 -13.96 11.03
C ALA A 177 -5.49 -12.85 11.52
N TYR A 178 -4.95 -11.66 11.81
CA TYR A 178 -5.72 -10.49 12.21
C TYR A 178 -6.79 -10.12 11.17
N GLN A 179 -6.42 -10.01 9.89
CA GLN A 179 -7.37 -9.69 8.83
C GLN A 179 -8.47 -10.76 8.66
N ALA A 180 -8.09 -12.04 8.78
CA ALA A 180 -9.00 -13.17 8.56
C ALA A 180 -10.15 -13.23 9.59
N LEU A 181 -9.93 -12.72 10.80
CA LEU A 181 -10.95 -12.64 11.86
C LEU A 181 -12.08 -11.66 11.53
N LEU A 182 -11.85 -10.71 10.62
CA LEU A 182 -12.79 -9.63 10.35
C LEU A 182 -13.78 -9.97 9.25
N PRO A 183 -15.06 -9.56 9.35
CA PRO A 183 -16.09 -9.87 8.37
C PRO A 183 -15.94 -9.07 7.07
N THR A 184 -16.46 -9.64 5.97
CA THR A 184 -16.50 -9.03 4.63
C THR A 184 -17.78 -8.25 4.31
N SER A 185 -18.72 -8.16 5.26
CA SER A 185 -20.05 -7.56 5.10
C SER A 185 -20.37 -6.55 6.17
#